data_AF-A0A4Q3B4A5-F1
#
_entry.id   AF-A0A4Q3B4A5-F1
#
_cell.length_a   1.000
_cell.length_b   1.000
_cell.length_c   1.000
_cell.angle_alpha   90.00
_cell.angle_beta   90.00
_cell.angle_gamma   90.00
#
_symmetry.space_group_name_H-M   'P 1'
#
loop_
_entity.id
_entity.type
_entity.pdbx_description
1 polymer ?
#
loop_
_entity_poly.entity_id
_entity_poly.type
_entity_poly.pdbx_seq_one_letter_code
_entity_poly.pdbx_strand_id
1 'polypeptide(L)'
;MPLLYSATSFNKKRAHDAKGFTRQIFFILSLSLLSLHLIAQETINIPDTIGNKPVVDSNAILIVDSIVITGNKKTKQYIIEREMRFKAGDTIPAAKLYEKLEESRQLIYNTNLFADVTLTPAFVSGEGIKIIVTLKERWYIYPTPQFQLSDRNINEWIERYNADLNRVTYGIKFAHYNLSGRRDQLRVFLLNGFSRNFSAVYSAPYSNRNLTEGFSVSGGFSQTRAAIFATNQNNQALRYDRADRGFVRQNIFVSGSYISRKGLL
;
A
#
# COMPACT_ATOMS: atom_id res chain seq x y z
N MET A 1 69.12 -25.22 -17.85
CA MET A 1 67.81 -25.92 -17.75
C MET A 1 67.44 -26.07 -16.28
N PRO A 2 66.19 -25.85 -15.82
CA PRO A 2 65.10 -24.94 -16.24
C PRO A 2 64.95 -23.77 -15.23
N LEU A 3 64.74 -22.52 -15.65
CA LEU A 3 63.50 -21.79 -16.01
C LEU A 3 62.62 -21.35 -14.82
N LEU A 4 62.81 -20.08 -14.45
CA LEU A 4 61.94 -19.22 -13.65
C LEU A 4 60.64 -18.90 -14.43
N TYR A 5 59.47 -19.17 -13.84
CA TYR A 5 58.17 -18.74 -14.38
C TYR A 5 57.43 -17.82 -13.39
N SER A 6 57.70 -16.53 -13.55
CA SER A 6 56.75 -15.40 -13.59
C SER A 6 55.58 -15.31 -12.59
N ALA A 7 55.72 -14.40 -11.62
CA ALA A 7 54.69 -13.90 -10.70
C ALA A 7 53.79 -12.79 -11.30
N THR A 8 53.57 -12.74 -12.61
CA THR A 8 52.81 -11.64 -13.26
C THR A 8 51.37 -11.98 -13.66
N SER A 9 50.90 -13.22 -13.52
CA SER A 9 49.53 -13.59 -13.93
C SER A 9 48.45 -13.37 -12.86
N PHE A 10 48.84 -13.21 -11.59
CA PHE A 10 47.88 -13.12 -10.47
C PHE A 10 47.27 -11.72 -10.28
N ASN A 11 47.97 -10.67 -10.71
CA ASN A 11 47.56 -9.28 -10.46
C ASN A 11 46.58 -8.72 -11.52
N LYS A 12 46.55 -9.31 -12.72
CA LYS A 12 45.71 -8.82 -13.83
C LYS A 12 44.22 -9.19 -13.68
N LYS A 13 43.92 -10.27 -12.93
CA LYS A 13 42.55 -10.76 -12.72
C LYS A 13 41.77 -9.94 -11.68
N ARG A 14 42.43 -9.46 -10.60
CA ARG A 14 41.83 -8.54 -9.62
C ARG A 14 41.51 -7.15 -10.19
N ALA A 15 42.33 -6.66 -11.13
CA ALA A 15 42.12 -5.34 -11.74
C ALA A 15 40.93 -5.30 -12.74
N HIS A 16 40.54 -6.46 -13.29
CA HIS A 16 39.42 -6.56 -14.23
C HIS A 16 38.06 -6.66 -13.50
N ASP A 17 37.99 -7.35 -12.36
CA ASP A 17 36.77 -7.46 -11.55
C ASP A 17 36.44 -6.18 -10.76
N ALA A 18 37.46 -5.40 -10.35
CA ALA A 18 37.26 -4.12 -9.68
C ALA A 18 36.55 -3.07 -10.56
N LYS A 19 36.78 -3.10 -11.88
CA LYS A 19 36.16 -2.16 -12.84
C LYS A 19 34.67 -2.44 -13.08
N GLY A 20 34.22 -3.68 -12.95
CA GLY A 20 32.80 -4.06 -13.03
C GLY A 20 32.02 -3.64 -11.79
N PHE A 21 32.64 -3.81 -10.61
CA PHE A 21 32.06 -3.44 -9.32
C PHE A 21 31.88 -1.92 -9.16
N THR A 22 32.86 -1.12 -9.60
CA THR A 22 32.72 0.35 -9.59
C THR A 22 31.62 0.85 -10.52
N ARG A 23 31.38 0.18 -11.67
CA ARG A 23 30.32 0.57 -12.61
C ARG A 23 28.91 0.24 -12.09
N GLN A 24 28.75 -0.85 -11.34
CA GLN A 24 27.47 -1.22 -10.72
C GLN A 24 27.15 -0.36 -9.48
N ILE A 25 28.15 0.02 -8.70
CA ILE A 25 27.98 0.98 -7.58
C ILE A 25 27.60 2.37 -8.10
N PHE A 26 28.19 2.84 -9.21
CA PHE A 26 27.79 4.11 -9.83
C PHE A 26 26.35 4.08 -10.35
N PHE A 27 25.85 2.93 -10.83
CA PHE A 27 24.47 2.79 -11.31
C PHE A 27 23.44 2.78 -10.16
N ILE A 28 23.80 2.24 -8.99
CA ILE A 28 22.96 2.26 -7.79
C ILE A 28 22.98 3.65 -7.13
N LEU A 29 24.12 4.35 -7.14
CA LEU A 29 24.22 5.74 -6.67
C LEU A 29 23.50 6.74 -7.59
N SER A 30 23.53 6.54 -8.92
CA SER A 30 22.79 7.40 -9.84
C SER A 30 21.27 7.23 -9.73
N LEU A 31 20.80 6.05 -9.33
CA LEU A 31 19.36 5.82 -9.11
C LEU A 31 18.87 6.40 -7.77
N SER A 32 19.74 6.54 -6.77
CA SER A 32 19.43 7.25 -5.51
C SER A 32 19.48 8.77 -5.60
N LEU A 33 20.24 9.33 -6.55
CA LEU A 33 20.30 10.78 -6.77
C LEU A 33 19.10 11.32 -7.57
N LEU A 34 18.37 10.45 -8.29
CA LEU A 34 17.17 10.84 -9.02
C LEU A 34 15.88 10.86 -8.17
N SER A 35 15.92 10.35 -6.92
CA SER A 35 14.76 10.33 -6.01
C SER A 35 14.63 11.59 -5.12
N LEU A 36 15.47 12.60 -5.32
CA LEU A 36 15.47 13.83 -4.49
C LEU A 36 14.56 14.96 -4.99
N HIS A 37 13.81 14.78 -6.08
CA HIS A 37 12.67 15.64 -6.35
C HIS A 37 11.44 15.13 -5.59
N LEU A 38 11.57 15.09 -4.26
CA LEU A 38 10.41 15.24 -3.40
C LEU A 38 9.90 16.65 -3.67
N ILE A 39 8.80 16.78 -4.39
CA ILE A 39 8.01 18.02 -4.31
C ILE A 39 7.55 18.05 -2.86
N ALA A 40 8.28 18.81 -2.03
CA ALA A 40 7.82 19.20 -0.72
C ALA A 40 6.43 19.81 -0.95
N GLN A 41 5.40 19.14 -0.44
CA GLN A 41 4.06 19.66 -0.52
C GLN A 41 4.05 20.89 0.38
N GLU A 42 3.82 22.07 -0.19
CA GLU A 42 3.59 23.27 0.61
C GLU A 42 2.48 22.94 1.62
N THR A 43 2.81 23.06 2.90
CA THR A 43 1.78 23.11 3.95
C THR A 43 0.98 24.36 3.67
N ILE A 44 -0.22 24.21 3.15
CA ILE A 44 -1.19 25.29 3.12
C ILE A 44 -1.47 25.61 4.59
N ASN A 45 -0.87 26.70 5.09
CA ASN A 45 -1.36 27.35 6.30
C ASN A 45 -2.73 27.89 5.93
N ILE A 46 -3.77 27.09 6.16
CA ILE A 46 -5.14 27.57 6.15
C ILE A 46 -5.18 28.51 7.36
N PRO A 47 -5.34 29.84 7.19
CA PRO A 47 -5.64 30.67 8.34
C PRO A 47 -6.90 30.08 8.97
N ASP A 48 -6.87 29.86 10.28
CA ASP A 48 -8.06 29.68 11.11
C ASP A 48 -8.90 30.95 10.93
N THR A 49 -9.56 31.03 9.79
CA THR A 49 -10.66 31.91 9.58
C THR A 49 -11.70 31.27 10.45
N ILE A 50 -11.87 31.82 11.65
CA ILE A 50 -13.06 31.64 12.46
C ILE A 50 -14.20 32.09 11.56
N GLY A 51 -14.62 31.18 10.68
CA GLY A 51 -15.86 31.29 9.95
C GLY A 51 -16.89 31.25 11.05
N ASN A 52 -17.46 32.42 11.35
CA ASN A 52 -18.60 32.56 12.21
C ASN A 52 -19.52 31.38 11.92
N LYS A 53 -19.55 30.40 12.84
CA LYS A 53 -20.56 29.36 12.79
C LYS A 53 -21.87 30.16 12.77
N PRO A 54 -22.66 30.10 11.70
CA PRO A 54 -23.94 30.79 11.71
C PRO A 54 -24.65 30.33 12.98
N VAL A 55 -25.10 31.28 13.80
CA VAL A 55 -25.88 31.01 14.98
C VAL A 55 -27.23 30.53 14.47
N VAL A 56 -27.30 29.23 14.17
CA VAL A 56 -28.53 28.57 13.78
C VAL A 56 -29.24 28.24 15.09
N ASP A 57 -30.52 28.61 15.18
CA ASP A 57 -31.38 28.22 16.27
C ASP A 57 -31.25 26.71 16.52
N SER A 58 -30.94 26.31 17.75
CA SER A 58 -30.63 24.93 18.13
C SER A 58 -31.75 23.94 17.77
N ASN A 59 -32.98 24.44 17.62
CA ASN A 59 -34.16 23.65 17.23
C ASN A 59 -34.46 23.65 15.72
N ALA A 60 -33.71 24.42 14.91
CA ALA A 60 -33.95 24.47 13.48
C ALA A 60 -33.61 23.13 12.83
N ILE A 61 -34.42 22.72 11.85
CA ILE A 61 -34.20 21.53 11.04
C ILE A 61 -33.68 21.99 9.68
N LEU A 62 -32.59 21.39 9.23
CA LEU A 62 -32.01 21.62 7.92
C LEU A 62 -32.31 20.43 7.01
N ILE A 63 -32.63 20.70 5.75
CA ILE A 63 -32.91 19.70 4.72
C ILE A 63 -31.70 19.62 3.78
N VAL A 64 -31.15 18.42 3.60
CA VAL A 64 -30.05 18.22 2.64
C VAL A 64 -30.60 18.17 1.22
N ASP A 65 -30.63 19.32 0.54
CA ASP A 65 -31.19 19.43 -0.81
C ASP A 65 -30.36 18.65 -1.84
N SER A 66 -29.03 18.77 -1.76
CA SER A 66 -28.12 18.11 -2.70
C SER A 66 -26.72 17.93 -2.12
N ILE A 67 -26.02 16.93 -2.66
CA ILE A 67 -24.61 16.67 -2.37
C ILE A 67 -23.85 16.78 -3.68
N VAL A 68 -22.87 17.68 -3.73
CA VAL A 68 -22.02 17.91 -4.92
C VAL A 68 -20.62 17.42 -4.61
N ILE A 69 -20.16 16.40 -5.33
CA ILE A 69 -18.85 15.79 -5.11
C ILE A 69 -17.90 16.19 -6.24
N THR A 70 -16.71 16.66 -5.87
CA THR A 70 -15.67 17.08 -6.82
C THR A 70 -14.30 16.49 -6.44
N GLY A 71 -13.44 16.33 -7.45
CA GLY A 71 -12.07 15.86 -7.25
C GLY A 71 -11.87 14.32 -7.26
N ASN A 72 -12.95 13.54 -7.38
CA ASN A 72 -12.90 12.09 -7.60
C ASN A 72 -12.76 11.76 -9.10
N LYS A 73 -11.54 11.52 -9.59
CA LYS A 73 -11.29 11.19 -11.00
C LYS A 73 -11.53 9.71 -11.30
N LYS A 74 -11.01 8.82 -10.44
CA LYS A 74 -11.15 7.37 -10.61
C LYS A 74 -12.24 6.79 -9.72
N THR A 75 -12.33 7.28 -8.48
CA THR A 75 -13.27 6.77 -7.47
C THR A 75 -14.70 7.10 -7.86
N LYS A 76 -15.56 6.09 -7.83
CA LYS A 76 -16.97 6.28 -8.16
C LYS A 76 -17.69 7.06 -7.05
N GLN A 77 -18.57 7.97 -7.43
CA GLN A 77 -19.28 8.85 -6.50
C GLN A 77 -20.02 8.10 -5.39
N TYR A 78 -20.72 7.02 -5.74
CA TYR A 78 -21.44 6.19 -4.78
C TYR A 78 -20.55 5.53 -3.71
N ILE A 79 -19.23 5.40 -3.94
CA ILE A 79 -18.29 4.91 -2.93
C ILE A 79 -18.09 5.96 -1.84
N ILE A 80 -18.07 7.24 -2.21
CA ILE A 80 -17.93 8.35 -1.28
C ILE A 80 -19.24 8.55 -0.52
N GLU A 81 -20.37 8.53 -1.23
CA GLU A 81 -21.71 8.67 -0.64
C GLU A 81 -22.04 7.58 0.38
N ARG A 82 -21.56 6.36 0.15
CA ARG A 82 -21.71 5.25 1.11
C ARG A 82 -21.12 5.57 2.49
N GLU A 83 -20.05 6.35 2.54
CA GLU A 83 -19.33 6.64 3.78
C GLU A 83 -19.91 7.86 4.52
N MET A 84 -20.87 8.58 3.92
CA MET A 84 -21.53 9.74 4.53
C MET A 84 -22.64 9.34 5.51
N ARG A 85 -22.87 10.20 6.51
CA ARG A 85 -23.89 10.03 7.59
C ARG A 85 -25.25 10.66 7.26
N PHE A 86 -25.44 11.03 6.01
CA PHE A 86 -26.64 11.64 5.47
C PHE A 86 -26.66 11.45 3.94
N LYS A 87 -27.84 11.58 3.37
CA LYS A 87 -28.12 11.55 1.93
C LYS A 87 -28.92 12.79 1.55
N ALA A 88 -28.99 13.07 0.24
CA ALA A 88 -29.94 14.05 -0.25
C ALA A 88 -31.37 13.65 0.13
N GLY A 89 -32.15 14.61 0.63
CA GLY A 89 -33.48 14.42 1.20
C GLY A 89 -33.51 14.18 2.72
N ASP A 90 -32.37 13.94 3.37
CA ASP A 90 -32.34 13.76 4.82
C ASP A 90 -32.54 15.09 5.56
N THR A 91 -33.13 15.00 6.75
CA THR A 91 -33.24 16.12 7.69
C THR A 91 -32.19 16.01 8.79
N ILE A 92 -31.55 17.12 9.11
CA ILE A 92 -30.49 17.21 10.12
C ILE A 92 -30.83 18.35 11.08
N PRO A 93 -30.95 18.09 12.39
CA PRO A 93 -31.02 19.18 13.37
C PRO A 93 -29.80 20.08 13.23
N ALA A 94 -29.99 21.39 13.17
CA ALA A 94 -28.90 22.34 12.95
C ALA A 94 -27.75 22.17 13.94
N ALA A 95 -28.07 21.88 15.21
CA ALA A 95 -27.11 21.59 16.26
C ALA A 95 -26.18 20.38 15.96
N LYS A 96 -26.63 19.42 15.14
CA LYS A 96 -25.89 18.21 14.76
C LYS A 96 -25.20 18.28 13.40
N LEU A 97 -25.38 19.38 12.65
CA LEU A 97 -24.85 19.48 11.29
C LEU A 97 -23.33 19.29 11.26
N TYR A 98 -22.59 20.06 12.04
CA TYR A 98 -21.13 20.00 12.04
C TYR A 98 -20.57 18.66 12.54
N GLU A 99 -21.24 18.04 13.52
CA GLU A 99 -20.91 16.68 13.98
C GLU A 99 -21.05 15.67 12.83
N LYS A 100 -22.18 15.65 12.14
CA LYS A 100 -22.42 14.76 11.00
C LYS A 100 -21.47 15.00 9.82
N LEU A 101 -21.12 16.26 9.55
CA LEU A 101 -20.15 16.61 8.52
C LEU A 101 -18.77 16.09 8.87
N GLU A 102 -18.32 16.28 10.11
CA GLU A 102 -17.00 15.82 10.55
C GLU A 102 -16.91 14.29 10.61
N GLU A 103 -17.95 13.60 11.07
CA GLU A 103 -18.01 12.14 11.00
C GLU A 103 -17.90 11.63 9.56
N SER A 104 -18.66 12.25 8.64
CA SER A 104 -18.65 11.88 7.21
C SER A 104 -17.27 12.15 6.59
N ARG A 105 -16.65 13.29 6.91
CA ARG A 105 -15.29 13.65 6.48
C ARG A 105 -14.29 12.58 6.93
N GLN A 106 -14.35 12.17 8.21
CA GLN A 106 -13.43 11.19 8.76
C GLN A 106 -13.66 9.79 8.16
N LEU A 107 -14.91 9.37 7.93
CA LEU A 107 -15.23 8.10 7.29
C LEU A 107 -14.71 8.05 5.85
N ILE A 108 -14.91 9.12 5.07
CA ILE A 108 -14.37 9.26 3.71
C ILE A 108 -12.84 9.24 3.74
N TYR A 109 -12.20 9.96 4.68
CA TYR A 109 -10.74 9.97 4.80
C TYR A 109 -10.18 8.58 5.16
N ASN A 110 -10.85 7.86 6.06
CA ASN A 110 -10.52 6.48 6.47
C ASN A 110 -10.68 5.45 5.35
N THR A 111 -11.22 5.85 4.18
CA THR A 111 -11.15 5.00 2.98
C THR A 111 -9.72 4.77 2.50
N ASN A 112 -8.78 5.65 2.89
CA ASN A 112 -7.42 5.74 2.37
C ASN A 112 -7.34 5.96 0.84
N LEU A 113 -8.43 6.40 0.21
CA LEU A 113 -8.47 6.73 -1.22
C LEU A 113 -8.13 8.20 -1.49
N PHE A 114 -8.20 9.06 -0.47
CA PHE A 114 -8.08 10.51 -0.59
C PHE A 114 -6.96 11.04 0.31
N ALA A 115 -6.12 11.92 -0.26
CA ALA A 115 -5.08 12.66 0.45
C ALA A 115 -5.70 13.78 1.28
N ASP A 116 -6.80 14.35 0.78
CA ASP A 116 -7.52 15.45 1.41
C ASP A 116 -9.04 15.32 1.17
N VAL A 117 -9.83 15.74 2.16
CA VAL A 117 -11.29 15.64 2.22
C VAL A 117 -11.85 16.86 2.93
N THR A 118 -12.63 17.68 2.23
CA THR A 118 -13.31 18.86 2.78
C THR A 118 -14.81 18.78 2.51
N LEU A 119 -15.63 19.02 3.53
CA LEU A 119 -17.08 19.11 3.43
C LEU A 119 -17.53 20.52 3.85
N THR A 120 -18.23 21.22 2.96
CA THR A 120 -18.68 22.60 3.20
C THR A 120 -20.19 22.69 2.98
N PRO A 121 -20.99 23.04 4.00
CA PRO A 121 -22.41 23.33 3.82
C PRO A 121 -22.61 24.73 3.22
N ALA A 122 -23.55 24.86 2.30
CA ALA A 122 -23.98 26.13 1.72
C ALA A 122 -25.51 26.21 1.74
N PHE A 123 -26.06 27.26 2.34
CA PHE A 123 -27.51 27.49 2.33
C PHE A 123 -27.98 27.80 0.91
N VAL A 124 -29.05 27.14 0.49
CA VAL A 124 -29.74 27.36 -0.80
C VAL A 124 -31.16 27.90 -0.59
N SER A 125 -31.73 27.70 0.59
CA SER A 125 -32.96 28.33 1.06
C SER A 125 -32.91 28.52 2.58
N GLY A 126 -34.02 28.91 3.21
CA GLY A 126 -34.09 29.11 4.67
C GLY A 126 -33.78 27.84 5.49
N GLU A 127 -34.17 26.67 4.98
CA GLU A 127 -33.95 25.36 5.62
C GLU A 127 -33.11 24.41 4.74
N GLY A 128 -33.05 24.67 3.43
CA GLY A 128 -32.33 23.85 2.47
C GLY A 128 -30.83 24.14 2.47
N ILE A 129 -30.03 23.09 2.62
CA ILE A 129 -28.57 23.12 2.54
C ILE A 129 -28.05 22.23 1.41
N LYS A 130 -27.05 22.73 0.70
CA LYS A 130 -26.22 21.97 -0.23
C LYS A 130 -24.92 21.60 0.46
N ILE A 131 -24.52 20.33 0.38
CA ILE A 131 -23.21 19.89 0.88
C ILE A 131 -22.24 19.76 -0.28
N ILE A 132 -21.16 20.54 -0.22
CA ILE A 132 -20.07 20.51 -1.21
C ILE A 132 -18.96 19.64 -0.64
N VAL A 133 -18.66 18.54 -1.33
CA VAL A 133 -17.59 17.60 -0.98
C VAL A 133 -16.44 17.79 -1.97
N THR A 134 -15.31 18.27 -1.47
CA THR A 134 -14.10 18.49 -2.26
C THR A 134 -13.04 17.48 -1.85
N LEU A 135 -12.51 16.75 -2.83
CA LEU A 135 -11.61 15.62 -2.61
C LEU A 135 -10.31 15.77 -3.38
N LYS A 136 -9.23 15.20 -2.84
CA LYS A 136 -7.98 15.00 -3.57
C LYS A 136 -7.62 13.52 -3.54
N GLU A 137 -7.71 12.82 -4.66
CA GLU A 137 -7.36 11.39 -4.71
C GLU A 137 -5.87 11.15 -4.41
N ARG A 138 -5.58 10.07 -3.68
CA ARG A 138 -4.22 9.55 -3.52
C ARG A 138 -3.78 8.84 -4.79
N TRP A 139 -2.47 8.62 -4.89
CA TRP A 139 -1.95 7.66 -5.85
C TRP A 139 -2.45 6.26 -5.46
N TYR A 140 -2.82 5.46 -6.45
CA TYR A 140 -3.35 4.12 -6.17
C TYR A 140 -2.31 3.03 -6.25
N ILE A 141 -1.19 3.28 -6.93
CA ILE A 141 -0.19 2.28 -7.26
C ILE A 141 1.05 2.52 -6.42
N TYR A 142 1.45 1.50 -5.66
CA TYR A 142 2.63 1.54 -4.81
C TYR A 142 3.50 0.30 -5.08
N PRO A 143 4.65 0.48 -5.77
CA PRO A 143 5.69 -0.53 -5.82
C PRO A 143 6.48 -0.51 -4.52
N THR A 144 6.64 -1.68 -3.89
CA THR A 144 7.48 -1.85 -2.71
C THR A 144 8.58 -2.85 -3.04
N PRO A 145 9.83 -2.39 -3.25
CA PRO A 145 10.95 -3.29 -3.40
C PRO A 145 11.15 -4.09 -2.10
N GLN A 146 11.52 -5.35 -2.25
CA GLN A 146 11.86 -6.25 -1.14
C GLN A 146 13.32 -6.68 -1.31
N PHE A 147 14.08 -6.55 -0.23
CA PHE A 147 15.39 -7.18 -0.08
C PHE A 147 15.52 -7.62 1.37
N GLN A 148 15.55 -8.92 1.60
CA GLN A 148 15.54 -9.50 2.94
C GLN A 148 16.53 -10.65 3.01
N LEU A 149 17.58 -10.48 3.82
CA LEU A 149 18.56 -11.53 4.08
C LEU A 149 17.96 -12.62 4.97
N SER A 150 18.32 -13.88 4.70
CA SER A 150 18.09 -14.98 5.66
C SER A 150 19.22 -15.08 6.70
N ASP A 151 20.34 -14.40 6.47
CA ASP A 151 21.51 -14.34 7.34
C ASP A 151 21.39 -13.23 8.40
N ARG A 152 22.32 -13.22 9.36
CA ARG A 152 22.30 -12.27 10.48
C ARG A 152 22.55 -10.83 10.04
N ASN A 153 23.42 -10.64 9.05
CA ASN A 153 23.81 -9.32 8.55
C ASN A 153 24.36 -9.40 7.11
N ILE A 154 24.54 -8.23 6.50
CA ILE A 154 25.03 -8.07 5.12
C ILE A 154 26.49 -8.52 4.99
N ASN A 155 27.34 -8.26 5.98
CA ASN A 155 28.77 -8.61 5.91
C ASN A 155 28.96 -10.12 5.85
N GLU A 156 28.21 -10.88 6.66
CA GLU A 156 28.24 -12.35 6.61
C GLU A 156 27.78 -12.85 5.24
N TRP A 157 26.71 -12.27 4.69
CA TRP A 157 26.23 -12.63 3.35
C TRP A 157 27.26 -12.37 2.24
N ILE A 158 27.99 -11.25 2.30
CA ILE A 158 29.01 -10.90 1.30
C ILE A 158 30.29 -11.70 1.51
N GLU A 159 30.88 -11.66 2.70
CA GLU A 159 32.21 -12.21 2.96
C GLU A 159 32.22 -13.72 3.03
N ARG A 160 31.20 -14.32 3.68
CA ARG A 160 31.14 -15.77 3.90
C ARG A 160 30.44 -16.51 2.77
N TYR A 161 29.40 -15.90 2.21
CA TYR A 161 28.53 -16.54 1.22
C TYR A 161 28.64 -15.92 -0.18
N ASN A 162 29.62 -15.03 -0.41
CA ASN A 162 29.91 -14.42 -1.70
C ASN A 162 28.66 -13.82 -2.37
N ALA A 163 27.82 -13.16 -1.57
CA ALA A 163 26.57 -12.55 -2.00
C ALA A 163 25.58 -13.53 -2.68
N ASP A 164 25.47 -14.77 -2.19
CA ASP A 164 24.56 -15.78 -2.76
C ASP A 164 23.09 -15.36 -2.66
N LEU A 165 22.45 -15.11 -3.82
CA LEU A 165 21.04 -14.73 -3.95
C LEU A 165 20.07 -15.82 -3.46
N ASN A 166 20.52 -17.08 -3.32
CA ASN A 166 19.72 -18.13 -2.71
C ASN A 166 19.50 -17.89 -1.21
N ARG A 167 20.29 -17.01 -0.57
CA ARG A 167 20.17 -16.63 0.85
C ARG A 167 19.43 -15.32 1.07
N VAL A 168 18.91 -14.70 0.01
CA VAL A 168 18.20 -13.43 0.05
C VAL A 168 16.82 -13.60 -0.56
N THR A 169 15.78 -13.10 0.08
CA THR A 169 14.48 -12.90 -0.58
C THR A 169 14.45 -11.50 -1.18
N TYR A 170 14.37 -11.41 -2.50
CA TYR A 170 14.36 -10.13 -3.20
C TYR A 170 13.26 -10.07 -4.25
N GLY A 171 12.88 -8.88 -4.65
CA GLY A 171 11.89 -8.67 -5.71
C GLY A 171 11.02 -7.47 -5.42
N ILE A 172 9.78 -7.52 -5.87
CA ILE A 172 8.86 -6.40 -5.77
C ILE A 172 7.46 -6.86 -5.38
N LYS A 173 6.82 -6.08 -4.52
CA LYS A 173 5.42 -6.20 -4.16
C LYS A 173 4.70 -5.02 -4.77
N PHE A 174 3.67 -5.26 -5.56
CA PHE A 174 2.84 -4.21 -6.14
C PHE A 174 1.49 -4.19 -5.45
N ALA A 175 1.02 -3.01 -5.08
CA ALA A 175 -0.33 -2.81 -4.60
C ALA A 175 -1.03 -1.73 -5.46
N HIS A 176 -2.22 -2.05 -5.97
CA HIS A 176 -3.15 -1.11 -6.57
C HIS A 176 -4.39 -1.01 -5.67
N TYR A 177 -4.62 0.11 -4.98
CA TYR A 177 -5.66 0.24 -3.93
C TYR A 177 -7.07 0.59 -4.43
N ASN A 178 -7.23 0.95 -5.71
CA ASN A 178 -8.52 1.28 -6.31
C ASN A 178 -8.57 0.92 -7.80
N LEU A 179 -8.47 -0.38 -8.13
CA LEU A 179 -8.23 -0.83 -9.51
C LEU A 179 -9.32 -0.38 -10.49
N SER A 180 -10.60 -0.57 -10.14
CA SER A 180 -11.77 -0.20 -10.95
C SER A 180 -12.47 1.09 -10.50
N GLY A 181 -12.00 1.72 -9.42
CA GLY A 181 -12.65 2.89 -8.82
C GLY A 181 -13.67 2.53 -7.72
N ARG A 182 -13.72 1.26 -7.32
CA ARG A 182 -14.70 0.70 -6.37
C ARG A 182 -14.11 0.39 -5.00
N ARG A 183 -12.96 0.98 -4.64
CA ARG A 183 -12.15 0.61 -3.46
C ARG A 183 -11.68 -0.85 -3.51
N ASP A 184 -11.51 -1.37 -4.72
CA ASP A 184 -11.02 -2.71 -5.00
C ASP A 184 -9.50 -2.73 -5.07
N GLN A 185 -8.90 -3.73 -4.43
CA GLN A 185 -7.46 -3.82 -4.24
C GLN A 185 -6.88 -5.02 -4.98
N LEU A 186 -5.87 -4.77 -5.81
CA LEU A 186 -5.03 -5.80 -6.41
C LEU A 186 -3.65 -5.77 -5.75
N ARG A 187 -3.16 -6.92 -5.29
CA ARG A 187 -1.78 -7.10 -4.85
C ARG A 187 -1.12 -8.16 -5.68
N VAL A 188 0.12 -7.90 -6.12
CA VAL A 188 0.94 -8.86 -6.85
C VAL A 188 2.29 -8.96 -6.14
N PHE A 189 2.71 -10.18 -5.84
CA PHE A 189 4.00 -10.49 -5.25
C PHE A 189 4.86 -11.15 -6.31
N LEU A 190 6.03 -10.57 -6.61
CA LEU A 190 7.04 -11.14 -7.51
C LEU A 190 8.35 -11.23 -6.74
N LEU A 191 8.44 -12.22 -5.85
CA LEU A 191 9.57 -12.44 -4.96
C LEU A 191 10.36 -13.68 -5.38
N ASN A 192 11.69 -13.56 -5.38
CA ASN A 192 12.64 -14.59 -5.74
C ASN A 192 13.77 -14.71 -4.70
N GLY A 193 14.71 -15.61 -4.95
CA GLY A 193 15.79 -15.95 -4.01
C GLY A 193 15.29 -16.88 -2.92
N PHE A 194 15.74 -16.74 -1.66
CA PHE A 194 15.54 -17.69 -0.55
C PHE A 194 14.09 -18.17 -0.41
N SER A 195 13.15 -17.23 -0.38
CA SER A 195 11.71 -17.48 -0.47
C SER A 195 11.18 -16.96 -1.81
N ARG A 196 10.66 -17.85 -2.64
CA ARG A 196 9.94 -17.48 -3.86
C ARG A 196 8.46 -17.31 -3.57
N ASN A 197 7.87 -16.24 -4.09
CA ASN A 197 6.43 -16.02 -4.03
C ASN A 197 5.99 -15.26 -5.28
N PHE A 198 5.25 -15.96 -6.13
CA PHE A 198 4.59 -15.39 -7.29
C PHE A 198 3.10 -15.59 -7.09
N SER A 199 2.43 -14.55 -6.62
CA SER A 199 1.01 -14.62 -6.30
C SER A 199 0.31 -13.31 -6.58
N ALA A 200 -1.00 -13.42 -6.79
CA ALA A 200 -1.87 -12.29 -6.91
C ALA A 200 -3.06 -12.45 -5.98
N VAL A 201 -3.53 -11.32 -5.44
CA VAL A 201 -4.72 -11.22 -4.61
C VAL A 201 -5.56 -10.08 -5.15
N TYR A 202 -6.80 -10.35 -5.53
CA TYR A 202 -7.79 -9.33 -5.88
C TYR A 202 -8.93 -9.36 -4.87
N SER A 203 -9.24 -8.20 -4.29
CA SER A 203 -10.32 -8.04 -3.33
C SER A 203 -11.25 -6.91 -3.76
N ALA A 204 -12.53 -7.23 -3.93
CA ALA A 204 -13.59 -6.31 -4.28
C ALA A 204 -14.62 -6.29 -3.13
N PRO A 205 -14.48 -5.37 -2.15
CA PRO A 205 -15.32 -5.34 -0.95
C PRO A 205 -16.77 -4.96 -1.26
N TYR A 206 -17.01 -4.29 -2.39
CA TYR A 206 -18.32 -3.82 -2.83
C TYR A 206 -18.60 -4.38 -4.22
N SER A 207 -19.19 -5.56 -4.29
CA SER A 207 -19.49 -6.30 -5.53
C SER A 207 -20.97 -6.30 -5.88
N ASN A 208 -21.87 -6.13 -4.91
CA ASN A 208 -23.31 -6.00 -5.15
C ASN A 208 -23.75 -4.52 -5.23
N ARG A 209 -24.97 -4.28 -5.75
CA ARG A 209 -25.55 -2.92 -5.91
C ARG A 209 -25.75 -2.20 -4.57
N ASN A 210 -26.08 -2.96 -3.52
CA ASN A 210 -26.28 -2.42 -2.17
C ASN A 210 -24.95 -2.14 -1.44
N LEU A 211 -23.81 -2.48 -2.05
CA LEU A 211 -22.46 -2.30 -1.51
C LEU A 211 -22.24 -3.02 -0.17
N THR A 212 -23.05 -4.02 0.17
CA THR A 212 -22.98 -4.78 1.42
C THR A 212 -22.18 -6.08 1.30
N GLU A 213 -21.89 -6.51 0.07
CA GLU A 213 -21.29 -7.81 -0.21
C GLU A 213 -20.10 -7.65 -1.13
N GLY A 214 -19.12 -8.52 -0.97
CA GLY A 214 -17.89 -8.51 -1.71
C GLY A 214 -17.24 -9.88 -1.77
N PHE A 215 -16.09 -9.94 -2.42
CA PHE A 215 -15.29 -11.15 -2.49
C PHE A 215 -13.80 -10.84 -2.50
N SER A 216 -13.01 -11.87 -2.24
CA SER A 216 -11.58 -11.89 -2.49
C SER A 216 -11.23 -13.19 -3.19
N VAL A 217 -10.36 -13.09 -4.19
CA VAL A 217 -9.76 -14.25 -4.84
C VAL A 217 -8.25 -14.10 -4.76
N SER A 218 -7.56 -15.20 -4.48
CA SER A 218 -6.11 -15.23 -4.54
C SER A 218 -5.60 -16.52 -5.13
N GLY A 219 -4.41 -16.46 -5.68
CA GLY A 219 -3.72 -17.64 -6.14
C GLY A 219 -2.27 -17.36 -6.41
N GLY A 220 -1.50 -18.44 -6.48
CA GLY A 220 -0.09 -18.35 -6.82
C GLY A 220 0.68 -19.57 -6.39
N PHE A 221 2.00 -19.41 -6.45
CA PHE A 221 2.93 -20.41 -5.98
C PHE A 221 3.96 -19.79 -5.05
N SER A 222 4.35 -20.56 -4.04
CA SER A 222 5.41 -20.18 -3.12
C SER A 222 6.34 -21.35 -2.84
N GLN A 223 7.62 -21.04 -2.64
CA GLN A 223 8.66 -22.00 -2.31
C GLN A 223 9.61 -21.41 -1.28
N THR A 224 10.10 -22.22 -0.34
CA THR A 224 11.14 -21.79 0.62
C THR A 224 12.26 -22.83 0.71
N ARG A 225 13.49 -22.36 0.89
CA ARG A 225 14.68 -23.20 1.07
C ARG A 225 14.87 -23.72 2.49
N ALA A 226 14.11 -23.22 3.47
CA ALA A 226 14.14 -23.77 4.81
C ALA A 226 12.74 -23.97 5.40
N ALA A 227 12.60 -24.99 6.23
CA ALA A 227 11.43 -25.24 7.07
C ALA A 227 11.88 -25.37 8.54
N ILE A 228 11.09 -24.80 9.45
CA ILE A 228 11.26 -25.06 10.89
C ILE A 228 10.61 -26.40 11.16
N PHE A 229 11.33 -27.34 11.76
CA PHE A 229 10.83 -28.69 12.01
C PHE A 229 10.73 -29.03 13.50
N ALA A 230 11.48 -28.33 14.35
CA ALA A 230 11.46 -28.54 15.78
C ALA A 230 11.94 -27.27 16.50
N THR A 231 11.80 -27.28 17.82
CA THR A 231 12.37 -26.28 18.70
C THR A 231 13.26 -26.99 19.71
N ASN A 232 14.45 -26.44 19.97
CA ASN A 232 15.34 -27.02 20.98
C ASN A 232 14.88 -26.69 22.41
N GLN A 233 15.56 -27.26 23.41
CA GLN A 233 15.26 -27.03 24.84
C GLN A 233 15.36 -25.55 25.26
N ASN A 234 16.10 -24.74 24.50
CA ASN A 234 16.26 -23.30 24.72
C ASN A 234 15.24 -22.46 23.91
N ASN A 235 14.18 -23.09 23.43
CA ASN A 235 13.12 -22.47 22.64
C ASN A 235 13.61 -21.85 21.31
N GLN A 236 14.72 -22.32 20.75
CA GLN A 236 15.24 -21.86 19.46
C GLN A 236 14.75 -22.78 18.34
N ALA A 237 14.25 -22.17 17.26
CA ALA A 237 13.77 -22.87 16.08
C ALA A 237 14.90 -23.61 15.35
N LEU A 238 14.78 -24.92 15.24
CA LEU A 238 15.65 -25.76 14.43
C LEU A 238 15.14 -25.74 12.98
N ARG A 239 16.04 -25.36 12.06
CA ARG A 239 15.74 -25.16 10.64
C ARG A 239 16.37 -26.29 9.84
N TYR A 240 15.60 -26.86 8.92
CA TYR A 240 16.06 -27.80 7.92
C TYR A 240 16.17 -27.10 6.57
N ASP A 241 17.37 -27.16 5.99
CA ASP A 241 17.71 -26.74 4.64
C ASP A 241 18.45 -27.88 3.91
N ARG A 242 18.30 -27.94 2.57
CA ARG A 242 18.91 -29.01 1.78
C ARG A 242 20.36 -28.69 1.44
N ALA A 243 21.22 -29.71 1.45
CA ALA A 243 22.63 -29.59 1.05
C ALA A 243 22.80 -29.11 -0.41
N ASP A 244 21.88 -29.50 -1.31
CA ASP A 244 21.84 -29.06 -2.71
C ASP A 244 21.28 -27.65 -2.91
N ARG A 245 20.94 -26.94 -1.82
CA ARG A 245 20.31 -25.60 -1.82
C ARG A 245 18.98 -25.53 -2.57
N GLY A 246 18.35 -26.68 -2.80
CA GLY A 246 17.02 -26.79 -3.40
C GLY A 246 15.90 -26.31 -2.48
N PHE A 247 14.70 -26.19 -3.02
CA PHE A 247 13.52 -25.87 -2.22
C PHE A 247 13.12 -27.07 -1.34
N VAL A 248 12.82 -26.78 -0.08
CA VAL A 248 12.33 -27.75 0.91
C VAL A 248 10.80 -27.83 0.84
N ARG A 249 10.15 -26.67 0.82
CA ARG A 249 8.70 -26.57 0.79
C ARG A 249 8.26 -25.88 -0.48
N GLN A 250 7.22 -26.42 -1.10
CA GLN A 250 6.56 -25.88 -2.29
C GLN A 250 5.06 -25.90 -2.05
N ASN A 251 4.37 -24.86 -2.50
CA ASN A 251 2.93 -24.74 -2.34
C ASN A 251 2.36 -24.04 -3.58
N ILE A 252 1.33 -24.63 -4.18
CA ILE A 252 0.47 -24.00 -5.17
C ILE A 252 -0.88 -23.86 -4.49
N PHE A 253 -1.45 -22.65 -4.52
CA PHE A 253 -2.70 -22.38 -3.84
C PHE A 253 -3.63 -21.55 -4.69
N VAL A 254 -4.92 -21.76 -4.47
CA VAL A 254 -6.02 -20.92 -4.94
C VAL A 254 -6.98 -20.78 -3.76
N SER A 255 -7.46 -19.58 -3.50
CA SER A 255 -8.47 -19.34 -2.47
C SER A 255 -9.50 -18.32 -2.95
N GLY A 256 -10.73 -18.52 -2.48
CA GLY A 256 -11.84 -17.58 -2.62
C GLY A 256 -12.40 -17.26 -1.24
N SER A 257 -12.91 -16.05 -1.07
CA SER A 257 -13.55 -15.63 0.18
C SER A 257 -14.72 -14.72 -0.14
N TYR A 258 -15.80 -14.87 0.60
CA TYR A 258 -16.95 -13.99 0.57
C TYR A 258 -16.85 -12.96 1.70
N ILE A 259 -17.26 -11.72 1.43
CA ILE A 259 -17.24 -10.61 2.38
C ILE A 259 -18.67 -10.11 2.54
N SER A 260 -19.16 -10.03 3.78
CA SER A 260 -20.42 -9.38 4.09
C SER A 260 -20.18 -8.26 5.10
N ARG A 261 -20.70 -7.07 4.78
CA ARG A 261 -20.72 -5.89 5.64
C ARG A 261 -22.15 -5.37 5.70
N LYS A 262 -22.83 -5.70 6.79
CA LYS A 262 -24.07 -5.02 7.16
C LYS A 262 -23.67 -3.61 7.59
N GLY A 263 -24.08 -2.60 6.82
CA GLY A 263 -23.96 -1.22 7.25
C GLY A 263 -24.79 -1.01 8.51
N LEU A 264 -24.31 -0.17 9.43
CA LEU A 264 -25.18 0.44 10.43
C LEU A 264 -25.98 1.51 9.69
N LEU A 265 -27.19 1.14 9.24
CA LEU A 265 -28.24 2.11 8.95
C LEU A 265 -28.88 2.51 10.28
#